data_AF-A0A5E4ZYI9-F1
#
_entry.id   AF-A0A5E4ZYI9-F1
#
_cell.length_a   1.000
_cell.length_b   1.000
_cell.length_c   1.000
_cell.angle_alpha   90.00
_cell.angle_beta   90.00
_cell.angle_gamma   90.00
#
_symmetry.space_group_name_H-M   'P 1'
#
loop_
_entity.id
_entity.type
_entity.pdbx_description
1 polymer ?
#
loop_
_entity_poly.entity_id
_entity_poly.type
_entity_poly.pdbx_seq_one_letter_code
_entity_poly.pdbx_strand_id
1 'polypeptide(L)'
;MSALNLLASLLQSSVGETAFSIHPGAEIDVLLETLKARAKAGAGREPVHDHQLDAVRRFWHSQEVPTFRDAYLLSFGLCIPHHPQGECVMEDRPRLQNVLDSVDGYIHKTASYRRCYQGLAKSYFAYDVTAHEAIPSAKRNWLTLRDYLHDRNSKIRDSKASPAWVDTAIENRQLFGESPCTSYVTELLRGDKSRIDHICEQLQIGKESWFLRELVLSQVDGATKLGDDEFVSLLPRLVDMLAHNEVLRDRGTILVLDRYASVSGTPLHQKLREHAVNWWGNPWLPSNATRWGGVAPEAREMVSDWLKLEFIETFFTKLAEDGLADPRRMEFWKRYVKSIDDVEFALGSAARKSLEPDLVALRKKMKGLTRELDAPGANNAFIMTMGKLVAVEFSGLGNAFYGYDAGRSLPFNTNQTLKLGKNERNSLKQSGRLLWLKHADGIHGWNRWEDMFEATLRESFQIHPSASTRNSKERVKSSNFASSRSQQDQSQRQESYSRVALTRFVATHGLQIDDRTALGGNLWVRGDESDKRIGQVLADWGFHMKPGKGWWK
;
A
#
# COMPACT_ATOMS: atom_id res chain seq x y z
N MET A 1 25.02 -35.54 70.51
CA MET A 1 25.75 -34.80 69.45
C MET A 1 25.45 -33.32 69.64
N SER A 2 26.47 -32.46 69.76
CA SER A 2 26.27 -31.04 70.11
C SER A 2 25.84 -30.24 68.87
N ALA A 3 25.04 -29.19 69.08
CA ALA A 3 24.59 -28.26 68.04
C ALA A 3 25.75 -27.61 67.25
N LEU A 4 26.94 -27.58 67.85
CA LEU A 4 28.16 -27.08 67.21
C LEU A 4 28.62 -27.99 66.06
N ASN A 5 28.44 -29.31 66.18
CA ASN A 5 28.82 -30.25 65.13
C ASN A 5 27.84 -30.21 63.94
N LEU A 6 26.57 -29.91 64.20
CA LEU A 6 25.55 -29.71 63.17
C LEU A 6 25.78 -28.39 62.40
N LEU A 7 26.18 -27.33 63.10
CA LEU A 7 26.53 -26.06 62.48
C LEU A 7 27.81 -26.18 61.64
N ALA A 8 28.82 -26.91 62.15
CA ALA A 8 30.06 -27.17 61.41
C ALA A 8 29.83 -27.99 60.13
N SER A 9 28.94 -28.99 60.15
CA SER A 9 28.62 -29.78 58.95
C SER A 9 27.85 -28.97 57.90
N LEU A 10 26.96 -28.06 58.33
CA LEU A 10 26.20 -27.19 57.43
C LEU A 10 27.08 -26.10 56.78
N LEU A 11 28.08 -25.61 57.50
CA LEU A 11 29.03 -24.62 56.97
C LEU A 11 30.07 -25.26 56.04
N GLN A 12 30.51 -26.50 56.29
CA GLN A 12 31.43 -27.21 55.39
C GLN A 12 30.84 -27.47 54.00
N SER A 13 29.52 -27.70 53.89
CA SER A 13 28.85 -27.81 52.58
C SER A 13 28.78 -26.49 51.79
N SER A 14 29.00 -25.34 52.43
CA SER A 14 28.90 -24.02 51.79
C SER A 14 30.25 -23.41 51.36
N VAL A 15 31.38 -24.03 51.74
CA VAL A 15 32.73 -23.54 51.38
C VAL A 15 33.24 -24.15 50.06
N GLY A 16 32.48 -25.08 49.47
CA GLY A 16 32.79 -25.71 48.17
C GLY A 16 32.14 -25.06 46.95
N GLU A 17 31.27 -24.05 47.13
CA GLU A 17 30.66 -23.33 46.02
C GLU A 17 31.54 -22.15 45.63
N THR A 18 32.24 -22.35 44.50
CA THR A 18 32.81 -21.36 43.60
C THR A 18 32.48 -19.91 43.93
N ALA A 19 33.52 -19.10 44.15
CA ALA A 19 33.44 -17.65 44.09
C ALA A 19 32.69 -17.25 42.81
N PHE A 20 31.44 -16.82 42.95
CA PHE A 20 30.74 -16.16 41.85
C PHE A 20 31.49 -14.87 41.57
N SER A 21 32.29 -14.90 40.49
CA SER A 21 32.71 -13.69 39.81
C SER A 21 31.44 -12.90 39.49
N ILE A 22 31.24 -11.78 40.19
CA ILE A 22 30.31 -10.76 39.74
C ILE A 22 30.87 -10.27 38.41
N HIS A 23 30.40 -10.87 37.32
CA HIS A 23 30.61 -10.30 36.00
C HIS A 23 30.01 -8.89 36.05
N PRO A 24 30.79 -7.83 35.75
CA PRO A 24 30.23 -6.50 35.58
C PRO A 24 29.30 -6.57 34.38
N GLY A 25 28.01 -6.80 34.65
CA GLY A 25 27.00 -6.82 33.61
C GLY A 25 26.91 -5.41 33.05
N ALA A 26 27.11 -5.29 31.74
CA ALA A 26 26.93 -4.02 31.01
C ALA A 26 25.56 -3.38 31.25
N GLU A 27 24.59 -4.11 31.82
CA GLU A 27 23.30 -3.58 32.27
C GLU A 27 23.41 -2.47 33.32
N ILE A 28 24.34 -2.56 34.28
CA ILE A 28 24.53 -1.50 35.28
C ILE A 28 25.14 -0.28 34.62
N ASP A 29 26.11 -0.46 33.72
CA ASP A 29 26.73 0.64 32.99
C ASP A 29 25.75 1.29 31.99
N VAL A 30 24.90 0.50 31.33
CA VAL A 30 23.81 0.98 30.47
C VAL A 30 22.78 1.74 31.31
N LEU A 31 22.40 1.25 32.50
CA LEU A 31 21.53 1.97 33.42
C LEU A 31 22.18 3.25 33.93
N LEU A 32 23.49 3.23 34.22
CA LEU A 32 24.25 4.38 34.70
C LEU A 32 24.36 5.44 33.61
N GLU A 33 24.63 5.05 32.36
CA GLU A 33 24.64 5.95 31.20
C GLU A 33 23.23 6.44 30.87
N THR A 34 22.18 5.63 31.03
CA THR A 34 20.78 6.06 30.92
C THR A 34 20.42 7.08 32.00
N LEU A 35 20.87 6.87 33.24
CA LEU A 35 20.65 7.78 34.36
C LEU A 35 21.46 9.07 34.20
N LYS A 36 22.70 8.99 33.71
CA LYS A 36 23.53 10.16 33.37
C LYS A 36 22.93 10.93 32.21
N ALA A 37 22.42 10.27 31.17
CA ALA A 37 21.73 10.89 30.05
C ALA A 37 20.46 11.61 30.52
N ARG A 38 19.65 10.97 31.38
CA ARG A 38 18.47 11.58 32.00
C ARG A 38 18.82 12.76 32.92
N ALA A 39 19.90 12.66 33.69
CA ALA A 39 20.39 13.75 34.53
C ALA A 39 20.92 14.93 33.69
N LYS A 40 21.63 14.64 32.58
CA LYS A 40 22.10 15.64 31.61
C LYS A 40 20.97 16.30 30.83
N ALA A 41 19.89 15.58 30.54
CA ALA A 41 18.72 16.14 29.87
C ALA A 41 18.03 17.21 30.71
N GLY A 42 18.19 17.20 32.04
CA GLY A 42 17.66 18.24 32.96
C GLY A 42 16.13 18.42 32.92
N ALA A 43 15.42 17.47 32.30
CA ALA A 43 13.97 17.36 32.37
C ALA A 43 13.61 16.95 33.81
N GLY A 44 12.85 17.78 34.53
CA GLY A 44 12.41 17.45 35.87
C GLY A 44 11.67 16.11 35.88
N ARG A 45 11.80 15.33 36.96
CA ARG A 45 11.02 14.09 37.12
C ARG A 45 9.53 14.45 37.04
N GLU A 46 8.84 13.88 36.05
CA GLU A 46 7.39 13.97 35.95
C GLU A 46 6.75 13.60 37.31
N PRO A 47 5.77 14.39 37.79
CA PRO A 47 5.10 14.04 39.03
C PRO A 47 4.39 12.69 38.92
N VAL A 48 4.30 11.94 40.02
CA VAL A 48 3.52 10.70 40.07
C VAL A 48 2.05 10.98 39.74
N HIS A 49 1.44 10.13 38.91
CA HIS A 49 0.06 10.30 38.43
C HIS A 49 -0.94 10.57 39.57
N ASP A 50 -0.86 9.84 40.69
CA ASP A 50 -1.77 10.01 41.82
C ASP A 50 -1.70 11.42 42.43
N HIS A 51 -0.51 12.02 42.50
CA HIS A 51 -0.38 13.40 42.97
C HIS A 51 -0.98 14.41 41.99
N GLN A 52 -0.91 14.12 40.68
CA GLN A 52 -1.54 14.95 39.66
C GLN A 52 -3.07 14.86 39.81
N LEU A 53 -3.60 13.64 39.91
CA LEU A 53 -5.03 13.38 40.09
C LEU A 53 -5.59 14.01 41.37
N ASP A 54 -4.89 13.91 42.49
CA ASP A 54 -5.29 14.54 43.76
C ASP A 54 -5.30 16.07 43.67
N ALA A 55 -4.33 16.66 42.95
CA ALA A 55 -4.34 18.10 42.69
C ALA A 55 -5.51 18.50 41.79
N VAL A 56 -5.78 17.76 40.72
CA VAL A 56 -6.91 17.98 39.82
C VAL A 56 -8.25 17.91 40.57
N ARG A 57 -8.46 16.89 41.43
CA ARG A 57 -9.67 16.75 42.24
C ARG A 57 -9.89 17.91 43.20
N ARG A 58 -8.84 18.33 43.92
CA ARG A 58 -8.93 19.50 44.83
C ARG A 58 -9.23 20.78 44.07
N PHE A 59 -8.54 21.00 42.95
CA PHE A 59 -8.75 22.16 42.09
C PHE A 59 -10.14 22.18 41.47
N TRP A 60 -10.70 21.01 41.11
CA TRP A 60 -12.02 20.93 40.49
C TRP A 60 -13.13 21.60 41.32
N HIS A 61 -13.05 21.44 42.64
CA HIS A 61 -14.00 22.02 43.60
C HIS A 61 -13.62 23.44 44.04
N SER A 62 -12.35 23.68 44.39
CA SER A 62 -11.91 24.96 44.95
C SER A 62 -11.68 26.04 43.90
N GLN A 63 -11.25 25.66 42.70
CA GLN A 63 -10.69 26.54 41.67
C GLN A 63 -9.53 27.41 42.18
N GLU A 64 -8.83 26.97 43.22
CA GLU A 64 -7.68 27.69 43.77
C GLU A 64 -6.37 26.99 43.40
N VAL A 65 -5.35 27.78 43.04
CA VAL A 65 -3.98 27.31 42.81
C VAL A 65 -3.02 28.04 43.76
N PRO A 66 -3.05 27.71 45.07
CA PRO A 66 -2.42 28.54 46.10
C PRO A 66 -0.89 28.43 46.13
N THR A 67 -0.33 27.34 45.60
CA THR A 67 1.11 27.08 45.68
C THR A 67 1.73 26.75 44.33
N PHE A 68 3.06 26.89 44.26
CA PHE A 68 3.84 26.45 43.11
C PHE A 68 3.64 24.94 42.84
N ARG A 69 3.55 24.13 43.91
CA ARG A 69 3.37 22.68 43.78
C ARG A 69 2.02 22.37 43.12
N ASP A 70 0.97 23.09 43.46
CA ASP A 70 -0.34 22.91 42.83
C ASP A 70 -0.29 23.33 41.34
N ALA A 71 0.30 24.49 41.03
CA ALA A 71 0.48 24.93 39.63
C ALA A 71 1.30 23.91 38.80
N TYR A 72 2.37 23.37 39.38
CA TYR A 72 3.20 22.33 38.76
C TYR A 72 2.43 21.03 38.53
N LEU A 73 1.70 20.52 39.52
CA LEU A 73 0.92 19.28 39.39
C LEU A 73 -0.22 19.43 38.39
N LEU A 74 -0.95 20.55 38.42
CA LEU A 74 -2.03 20.85 37.48
C LEU A 74 -1.53 21.02 36.05
N SER A 75 -0.32 21.56 35.86
CA SER A 75 0.27 21.69 34.53
C SER A 75 0.45 20.34 33.83
N PHE A 76 0.77 19.27 34.56
CA PHE A 76 0.85 17.90 34.01
C PHE A 76 -0.53 17.21 33.96
N GLY A 77 -1.45 17.63 34.83
CA GLY A 77 -2.77 17.02 35.01
C GLY A 77 -3.90 17.57 34.14
N LEU A 78 -3.63 18.44 33.15
CA LEU A 78 -4.70 19.09 32.38
C LEU A 78 -5.64 18.10 31.67
N CYS A 79 -5.10 16.95 31.26
CA CYS A 79 -5.84 15.90 30.55
C CYS A 79 -6.38 14.81 31.47
N ILE A 80 -6.18 14.90 32.79
CA ILE A 80 -6.64 13.90 33.75
C ILE A 80 -8.09 14.20 34.15
N PRO A 81 -9.04 13.27 33.94
CA PRO A 81 -10.39 13.40 34.45
C PRO A 81 -10.41 13.45 35.99
N HIS A 82 -11.20 14.38 36.56
CA HIS A 82 -11.32 14.49 38.02
C HIS A 82 -12.02 13.26 38.67
N HIS A 83 -12.88 12.57 37.91
CA HIS A 83 -13.42 11.25 38.24
C HIS A 83 -13.48 10.37 36.97
N PRO A 84 -13.63 9.04 37.08
CA PRO A 84 -13.77 8.16 35.91
C PRO A 84 -14.88 8.64 34.98
N GLN A 85 -14.60 8.73 33.67
CA GLN A 85 -15.51 9.24 32.63
C GLN A 85 -15.97 10.69 32.81
N GLY A 86 -15.35 11.44 33.72
CA GLY A 86 -15.61 12.85 33.93
C GLY A 86 -14.81 13.74 32.98
N GLU A 87 -15.11 15.03 33.04
CA GLU A 87 -14.36 16.06 32.31
C GLU A 87 -12.96 16.26 32.92
N CYS A 88 -12.01 16.67 32.08
CA CYS A 88 -10.69 17.13 32.51
C CYS A 88 -10.57 18.66 32.43
N VAL A 89 -9.49 19.22 32.99
CA VAL A 89 -9.29 20.69 33.02
C VAL A 89 -9.21 21.27 31.61
N MET A 90 -8.67 20.51 30.64
CA MET A 90 -8.60 20.93 29.23
C MET A 90 -9.99 21.19 28.61
N GLU A 91 -11.03 20.53 29.10
CA GLU A 91 -12.40 20.60 28.55
C GLU A 91 -13.22 21.75 29.15
N ASP A 92 -12.76 22.35 30.26
CA ASP A 92 -13.40 23.47 30.94
C ASP A 92 -12.59 24.76 30.76
N ARG A 93 -13.15 25.72 30.01
CA ARG A 93 -12.43 26.96 29.65
C ARG A 93 -12.07 27.85 30.86
N PRO A 94 -12.98 28.17 31.78
CA PRO A 94 -12.64 28.94 32.98
C PRO A 94 -11.51 28.30 33.81
N ARG A 95 -11.57 26.98 34.01
CA ARG A 95 -10.56 26.24 34.77
C ARG A 95 -9.21 26.21 34.06
N LEU A 96 -9.18 25.97 32.75
CA LEU A 96 -7.94 26.05 31.98
C LEU A 96 -7.30 27.43 32.11
N GLN A 97 -8.08 28.51 31.93
CA GLN A 97 -7.56 29.87 32.02
C GLN A 97 -6.97 30.15 33.40
N ASN A 98 -7.65 29.73 34.47
CA ASN A 98 -7.18 29.89 35.84
C ASN A 98 -5.83 29.18 36.07
N VAL A 99 -5.65 27.96 35.54
CA VAL A 99 -4.35 27.28 35.60
C VAL A 99 -3.27 28.06 34.85
N LEU A 100 -3.56 28.55 33.63
CA LEU A 100 -2.60 29.33 32.83
C LEU A 100 -2.21 30.64 33.52
N ASP A 101 -3.16 31.38 34.06
CA ASP A 101 -2.93 32.64 34.79
C ASP A 101 -2.09 32.38 36.06
N SER A 102 -2.39 31.30 36.77
CA SER A 102 -1.62 30.86 37.95
C SER A 102 -0.18 30.50 37.59
N VAL A 103 0.04 29.89 36.42
CA VAL A 103 1.40 29.58 35.92
C VAL A 103 2.14 30.87 35.51
N ASP A 104 1.46 31.85 34.91
CA ASP A 104 2.03 33.15 34.53
C ASP A 104 2.57 33.93 35.74
N GLY A 105 1.97 33.75 36.93
CA GLY A 105 2.50 34.28 38.19
C GLY A 105 3.94 33.85 38.52
N TYR A 106 4.45 32.80 37.88
CA TYR A 106 5.82 32.31 38.05
C TYR A 106 6.79 32.73 36.93
N ILE A 107 6.38 33.49 35.91
CA ILE A 107 7.23 33.88 34.76
C ILE A 107 8.56 34.51 35.20
N HIS A 108 8.55 35.35 36.23
CA HIS A 108 9.76 35.99 36.76
C HIS A 108 10.66 35.05 37.57
N LYS A 109 10.16 33.85 37.92
CA LYS A 109 10.90 32.77 38.59
C LYS A 109 11.14 31.65 37.58
N THR A 110 12.09 31.87 36.67
CA THR A 110 12.26 31.05 35.46
C THR A 110 12.41 29.55 35.72
N ALA A 111 13.11 29.14 36.80
CA ALA A 111 13.23 27.73 37.17
C ALA A 111 11.88 27.08 37.53
N SER A 112 11.00 27.79 38.23
CA SER A 112 9.64 27.35 38.53
C SER A 112 8.77 27.34 37.28
N TYR A 113 8.80 28.43 36.51
CA TYR A 113 8.01 28.56 35.27
C TYR A 113 8.31 27.43 34.28
N ARG A 114 9.58 27.12 34.04
CA ARG A 114 10.01 26.02 33.16
C ARG A 114 9.37 24.69 33.49
N ARG A 115 9.24 24.37 34.79
CA ARG A 115 8.67 23.10 35.23
C ARG A 115 7.18 23.02 34.95
N CYS A 116 6.46 24.13 35.12
CA CYS A 116 5.05 24.23 34.73
C CYS A 116 4.92 24.16 33.20
N TYR A 117 5.72 24.93 32.45
CA TYR A 117 5.73 24.92 30.99
C TYR A 117 5.96 23.51 30.43
N GLN A 118 6.88 22.75 31.00
CA GLN A 118 7.12 21.35 30.61
C GLN A 118 5.87 20.48 30.78
N GLY A 119 5.15 20.64 31.90
CA GLY A 119 3.88 19.95 32.12
C GLY A 119 2.81 20.35 31.09
N LEU A 120 2.66 21.66 30.88
CA LEU A 120 1.72 22.20 29.90
C LEU A 120 2.00 21.67 28.48
N ALA A 121 3.27 21.66 28.07
CA ALA A 121 3.69 21.10 26.78
C ALA A 121 3.39 19.60 26.69
N LYS A 122 3.63 18.85 27.77
CA LYS A 122 3.31 17.43 27.83
C LYS A 122 1.80 17.18 27.69
N SER A 123 0.97 17.92 28.42
CA SER A 123 -0.50 17.83 28.28
C SER A 123 -0.96 18.23 26.89
N TYR A 124 -0.36 19.24 26.27
CA TYR A 124 -0.65 19.63 24.88
C TYR A 124 -0.42 18.50 23.89
N PHE A 125 0.70 17.77 24.00
CA PHE A 125 1.02 16.64 23.12
C PHE A 125 0.21 15.37 23.43
N ALA A 126 -0.21 15.20 24.69
CA ALA A 126 -0.96 14.02 25.13
C ALA A 126 -2.47 14.12 24.86
N TYR A 127 -3.02 15.33 24.73
CA TYR A 127 -4.46 15.51 24.50
C TYR A 127 -4.88 14.99 23.12
N ASP A 128 -5.83 14.06 23.07
CA ASP A 128 -6.36 13.54 21.81
C ASP A 128 -7.48 14.42 21.25
N VAL A 129 -7.09 15.50 20.57
CA VAL A 129 -8.03 16.42 19.91
C VAL A 129 -8.80 15.77 18.75
N THR A 130 -8.38 14.59 18.28
CA THR A 130 -8.95 13.90 17.12
C THR A 130 -9.91 12.78 17.47
N ALA A 131 -10.08 12.46 18.76
CA ALA A 131 -11.06 11.48 19.22
C ALA A 131 -12.49 11.90 18.79
N HIS A 132 -13.29 10.94 18.33
CA HIS A 132 -14.61 11.16 17.71
C HIS A 132 -15.70 11.76 18.64
N GLU A 133 -15.35 12.07 19.89
CA GLU A 133 -16.21 12.67 20.90
C GLU A 133 -15.70 14.04 21.41
N ALA A 134 -14.66 14.61 20.78
CA ALA A 134 -14.09 15.87 21.25
C ALA A 134 -15.11 17.01 21.18
N ILE A 135 -15.49 17.51 22.35
CA ILE A 135 -16.40 18.64 22.52
C ILE A 135 -15.79 19.85 21.77
N PRO A 136 -16.55 20.61 20.95
CA PRO A 136 -16.01 21.75 20.20
C PRO A 136 -15.27 22.79 21.07
N SER A 137 -15.64 22.92 22.35
CA SER A 137 -14.93 23.75 23.33
C SER A 137 -13.53 23.23 23.62
N ALA A 138 -13.33 21.92 23.68
CA ALA A 138 -12.04 21.31 23.99
C ALA A 138 -11.01 21.53 22.89
N LYS A 139 -11.42 21.48 21.61
CA LYS A 139 -10.55 21.88 20.49
C LYS A 139 -10.11 23.35 20.60
N ARG A 140 -11.02 24.25 20.97
CA ARG A 140 -10.68 25.68 21.17
C ARG A 140 -9.71 25.85 22.34
N ASN A 141 -9.92 25.14 23.44
CA ASN A 141 -9.04 25.17 24.61
C ASN A 141 -7.64 24.61 24.30
N TRP A 142 -7.56 23.53 23.53
CA TRP A 142 -6.30 22.98 23.03
C TRP A 142 -5.54 23.99 22.15
N LEU A 143 -6.25 24.75 21.29
CA LEU A 143 -5.65 25.86 20.54
C LEU A 143 -5.19 27.01 21.45
N THR A 144 -5.95 27.36 22.49
CA THR A 144 -5.53 28.34 23.50
C THR A 144 -4.23 27.90 24.18
N LEU A 145 -4.11 26.62 24.56
CA LEU A 145 -2.89 26.08 25.15
C LEU A 145 -1.72 26.10 24.16
N ARG A 146 -1.96 25.76 22.89
CA ARG A 146 -0.97 25.87 21.82
C ARG A 146 -0.42 27.29 21.73
N ASP A 147 -1.31 28.27 21.62
CA ASP A 147 -0.93 29.69 21.46
C ASP A 147 -0.21 30.20 22.72
N TYR A 148 -0.67 29.79 23.90
CA TYR A 148 0.03 30.05 25.16
C TYR A 148 1.48 29.52 25.13
N LEU A 149 1.66 28.25 24.79
CA LEU A 149 2.99 27.62 24.72
C LEU A 149 3.87 28.32 23.69
N HIS A 150 3.31 28.65 22.53
CA HIS A 150 4.01 29.35 21.45
C HIS A 150 4.49 30.74 21.88
N ASP A 151 3.62 31.55 22.47
CA ASP A 151 3.91 32.95 22.80
C ASP A 151 4.89 33.07 23.97
N ARG A 152 4.79 32.17 24.94
CA ARG A 152 5.66 32.17 26.13
C ARG A 152 6.90 31.29 25.99
N ASN A 153 7.12 30.67 24.84
CA ASN A 153 8.26 29.80 24.58
C ASN A 153 9.63 30.46 24.85
N SER A 154 9.80 31.77 24.61
CA SER A 154 11.06 32.45 24.95
C SER A 154 11.27 32.64 26.47
N LYS A 155 10.21 32.57 27.27
CA LYS A 155 10.23 32.80 28.73
C LYS A 155 10.81 31.63 29.50
N ILE A 156 10.96 30.46 28.88
CA ILE A 156 11.66 29.32 29.49
C ILE A 156 13.19 29.44 29.42
N ARG A 157 13.78 30.43 28.75
CA ARG A 157 15.24 30.59 28.71
C ARG A 157 15.78 31.23 29.99
N ASP A 158 16.87 30.70 30.56
CA ASP A 158 17.63 31.41 31.60
C ASP A 158 18.69 32.34 31.01
N SER A 159 19.14 33.28 31.83
CA SER A 159 20.42 33.98 31.68
C SER A 159 21.65 33.08 31.89
N LYS A 160 21.50 31.95 32.61
CA LYS A 160 22.51 30.91 32.83
C LYS A 160 22.37 29.74 31.83
N ALA A 161 23.23 28.71 31.96
CA ALA A 161 23.10 27.47 31.20
C ALA A 161 21.70 26.85 31.40
N SER A 162 21.00 26.58 30.30
CA SER A 162 19.69 25.94 30.31
C SER A 162 19.81 24.43 30.05
N PRO A 163 18.89 23.61 30.58
CA PRO A 163 18.80 22.19 30.20
C PRO A 163 18.61 22.03 28.68
N ALA A 164 19.14 20.94 28.11
CA ALA A 164 19.07 20.70 26.66
C ALA A 164 17.64 20.77 26.09
N TRP A 165 16.64 20.25 26.83
CA TRP A 165 15.24 20.31 26.38
C TRP A 165 14.70 21.73 26.20
N VAL A 166 15.21 22.71 26.96
CA VAL A 166 14.81 24.11 26.82
C VAL A 166 15.27 24.66 25.49
N ASP A 167 16.52 24.38 25.12
CA ASP A 167 17.06 24.80 23.83
C ASP A 167 16.30 24.10 22.70
N THR A 168 16.05 22.80 22.80
CA THR A 168 15.21 22.06 21.83
C THR A 168 13.81 22.65 21.70
N ALA A 169 13.14 22.99 22.80
CA ALA A 169 11.81 23.61 22.79
C ALA A 169 11.80 24.99 22.13
N ILE A 170 12.89 25.77 22.30
CA ILE A 170 13.00 27.12 21.75
C ILE A 170 13.33 27.08 20.26
N GLU A 171 14.29 26.26 19.87
CA GLU A 171 14.69 26.08 18.47
C GLU A 171 13.58 25.47 17.62
N ASN A 172 12.67 24.71 18.24
CA ASN A 172 11.53 24.09 17.59
C ASN A 172 10.19 24.71 18.00
N ARG A 173 10.16 26.04 18.22
CA ARG A 173 8.96 26.80 18.59
C ARG A 173 7.76 26.54 17.65
N GLN A 174 8.01 26.23 16.38
CA GLN A 174 6.98 25.87 15.39
C GLN A 174 6.14 24.65 15.78
N LEU A 175 6.61 23.79 16.69
CA LEU A 175 5.82 22.69 17.26
C LEU A 175 4.53 23.16 17.94
N PHE A 176 4.50 24.42 18.36
CA PHE A 176 3.33 25.09 18.93
C PHE A 176 2.69 26.06 17.92
N GLY A 177 2.97 25.92 16.62
CA GLY A 177 2.41 26.74 15.56
C GLY A 177 1.18 26.11 14.88
N GLU A 178 0.70 26.75 13.82
CA GLU A 178 -0.43 26.23 13.03
C GLU A 178 -0.07 25.03 12.15
N SER A 179 1.22 24.87 11.82
CA SER A 179 1.71 23.79 10.96
C SER A 179 2.94 23.12 11.58
N PRO A 180 2.76 22.42 12.71
CA PRO A 180 3.87 21.94 13.55
C PRO A 180 4.73 20.86 12.89
N CYS A 181 4.22 20.20 11.86
CA CYS A 181 4.89 19.08 11.19
C CYS A 181 5.66 19.48 9.93
N THR A 182 5.31 20.62 9.29
CA THR A 182 5.73 20.96 7.93
C THR A 182 7.24 21.02 7.76
N SER A 183 7.97 21.56 8.75
CA SER A 183 9.42 21.71 8.67
C SER A 183 10.19 20.39 8.62
N TYR A 184 9.57 19.28 9.05
CA TYR A 184 10.23 17.99 9.18
C TYR A 184 9.92 17.04 8.02
N VAL A 185 8.92 17.38 7.20
CA VAL A 185 8.42 16.51 6.12
C VAL A 185 9.54 16.12 5.15
N THR A 186 10.36 17.07 4.70
CA THR A 186 11.41 16.79 3.71
C THR A 186 12.47 15.80 4.22
N GLU A 187 12.96 16.00 5.45
CA GLU A 187 13.92 15.09 6.10
C GLU A 187 13.30 13.70 6.29
N LEU A 188 12.05 13.67 6.78
CA LEU A 188 11.30 12.44 6.98
C LEU A 188 11.10 11.70 5.66
N LEU A 189 10.72 12.35 4.56
CA LEU A 189 10.55 11.71 3.25
C LEU A 189 11.85 11.09 2.71
N ARG A 190 13.02 11.59 3.13
CA ARG A 190 14.34 10.99 2.82
C ARG A 190 14.72 9.83 3.72
N GLY A 191 14.02 9.66 4.84
CA GLY A 191 14.21 8.53 5.77
C GLY A 191 14.89 8.93 7.06
N ASP A 192 15.22 10.21 7.20
CA ASP A 192 15.88 10.73 8.37
C ASP A 192 14.84 11.03 9.46
N LYS A 193 14.93 10.28 10.56
CA LYS A 193 14.09 10.46 11.75
C LYS A 193 14.87 11.07 12.92
N SER A 194 16.19 11.28 12.77
CA SER A 194 17.08 11.65 13.88
C SER A 194 16.63 12.91 14.60
N ARG A 195 16.21 13.93 13.85
CA ARG A 195 15.71 15.19 14.39
C ARG A 195 14.41 15.01 15.17
N ILE A 196 13.47 14.21 14.65
CA ILE A 196 12.21 13.92 15.33
C ILE A 196 12.45 13.09 16.59
N ASP A 197 13.27 12.05 16.51
CA ASP A 197 13.61 11.19 17.65
C ASP A 197 14.24 12.02 18.77
N HIS A 198 15.15 12.92 18.43
CA HIS A 198 15.75 13.87 19.38
C HIS A 198 14.70 14.81 20.01
N ILE A 199 13.81 15.40 19.21
CA ILE A 199 12.73 16.27 19.72
C ILE A 199 11.82 15.50 20.67
N CYS A 200 11.40 14.29 20.28
CA CYS A 200 10.51 13.46 21.10
C CYS A 200 11.17 13.05 22.41
N GLU A 201 12.47 12.73 22.41
CA GLU A 201 13.22 12.43 23.61
C GLU A 201 13.32 13.65 24.54
N GLN A 202 13.77 14.79 24.02
CA GLN A 202 13.99 16.00 24.82
C GLN A 202 12.69 16.58 25.39
N LEU A 203 11.63 16.61 24.58
CA LEU A 203 10.32 17.15 24.98
C LEU A 203 9.40 16.10 25.61
N GLN A 204 9.86 14.85 25.74
CA GLN A 204 9.09 13.72 26.27
C GLN A 204 7.75 13.49 25.56
N ILE A 205 7.74 13.64 24.23
CA ILE A 205 6.56 13.39 23.40
C ILE A 205 6.35 11.88 23.33
N GLY A 206 5.22 11.41 23.87
CA GLY A 206 4.86 10.00 23.88
C GLY A 206 4.49 9.47 22.48
N LYS A 207 4.62 8.16 22.28
CA LYS A 207 4.31 7.48 21.01
C LYS A 207 2.86 7.67 20.54
N GLU A 208 1.93 7.80 21.49
CA GLU A 208 0.50 8.02 21.23
C GLU A 208 0.13 9.49 20.98
N SER A 209 1.12 10.40 20.97
CA SER A 209 0.86 11.83 20.78
C SER A 209 0.15 12.11 19.44
N TRP A 210 -0.76 13.09 19.44
CA TRP A 210 -1.34 13.61 18.20
C TRP A 210 -0.24 14.10 17.23
N PHE A 211 0.90 14.57 17.72
CA PHE A 211 1.99 15.09 16.88
C PHE A 211 2.59 14.00 15.99
N LEU A 212 2.88 12.82 16.55
CA LEU A 212 3.42 11.70 15.76
C LEU A 212 2.40 11.18 14.75
N ARG A 213 1.10 11.18 15.12
CA ARG A 213 0.01 10.85 14.19
C ARG A 213 -0.06 11.88 13.04
N GLU A 214 0.00 13.16 13.36
CA GLU A 214 -0.04 14.24 12.37
C GLU A 214 1.21 14.25 11.47
N LEU A 215 2.38 13.87 11.99
CA LEU A 215 3.60 13.72 11.20
C LEU A 215 3.47 12.65 10.10
N VAL A 216 2.75 11.55 10.36
CA VAL A 216 2.50 10.51 9.36
C VAL A 216 1.64 11.07 8.22
N LEU A 217 0.54 11.77 8.55
CA LEU A 217 -0.31 12.38 7.52
C LEU A 217 0.39 13.53 6.79
N SER A 218 1.18 14.34 7.49
CA SER A 218 1.96 15.42 6.90
C SER A 218 3.03 14.90 5.94
N GLN A 219 3.63 13.73 6.23
CA GLN A 219 4.53 13.06 5.28
C GLN A 219 3.78 12.63 4.01
N VAL A 220 2.59 12.04 4.15
CA VAL A 220 1.77 11.63 3.00
C VAL A 220 1.39 12.86 2.17
N ASP A 221 0.81 13.89 2.78
CA ASP A 221 0.44 15.15 2.12
C ASP A 221 1.65 15.87 1.50
N GLY A 222 2.79 15.84 2.17
CA GLY A 222 4.05 16.34 1.62
C GLY A 222 4.47 15.61 0.36
N ALA A 223 4.38 14.27 0.36
CA ALA A 223 4.73 13.47 -0.80
C ALA A 223 3.76 13.68 -1.97
N THR A 224 2.46 13.90 -1.72
CA THR A 224 1.50 14.14 -2.80
C THR A 224 1.73 15.46 -3.54
N LYS A 225 2.44 16.41 -2.93
CA LYS A 225 2.81 17.70 -3.53
C LYS A 225 4.08 17.65 -4.39
N LEU A 226 4.79 16.52 -4.41
CA LEU A 226 5.98 16.34 -5.23
C LEU A 226 5.62 16.06 -6.70
N GLY A 227 6.64 16.16 -7.57
CA GLY A 227 6.53 15.75 -8.97
C GLY A 227 6.23 14.26 -9.10
N ASP A 228 5.67 13.85 -10.24
CA ASP A 228 5.21 12.48 -10.49
C ASP A 228 6.30 11.42 -10.19
N ASP A 229 7.50 11.58 -10.74
CA ASP A 229 8.59 10.63 -10.58
C ASP A 229 9.04 10.49 -9.10
N GLU A 230 9.15 11.63 -8.40
CA GLU A 230 9.54 11.65 -6.99
C GLU A 230 8.47 11.00 -6.11
N PHE A 231 7.20 11.35 -6.33
CA PHE A 231 6.07 10.75 -5.62
C PHE A 231 6.03 9.23 -5.84
N VAL A 232 6.13 8.77 -7.08
CA VAL A 232 6.13 7.34 -7.43
C VAL A 232 7.29 6.61 -6.76
N SER A 233 8.48 7.21 -6.71
CA SER A 233 9.65 6.62 -6.04
C SER A 233 9.43 6.41 -4.53
N LEU A 234 8.61 7.24 -3.89
CA LEU A 234 8.30 7.17 -2.46
C LEU A 234 7.15 6.22 -2.11
N LEU A 235 6.34 5.82 -3.08
CA LEU A 235 5.15 4.97 -2.86
C LEU A 235 5.41 3.71 -2.05
N PRO A 236 6.46 2.90 -2.31
CA PRO A 236 6.66 1.68 -1.55
C PRO A 236 6.78 1.93 -0.05
N ARG A 237 7.44 3.04 0.31
CA ARG A 237 7.64 3.46 1.70
C ARG A 237 6.38 4.06 2.31
N LEU A 238 5.63 4.88 1.56
CA LEU A 238 4.36 5.43 2.03
C LEU A 238 3.35 4.31 2.34
N VAL A 239 3.26 3.33 1.45
CA VAL A 239 2.39 2.16 1.63
C VAL A 239 2.81 1.35 2.85
N ASP A 240 4.10 1.09 3.04
CA ASP A 240 4.58 0.37 4.22
C ASP A 240 4.29 1.13 5.52
N MET A 241 4.50 2.45 5.52
CA MET A 241 4.19 3.30 6.67
C MET A 241 2.69 3.21 7.01
N LEU A 242 1.80 3.28 6.03
CA LEU A 242 0.36 3.24 6.26
C LEU A 242 -0.16 1.84 6.64
N ALA A 243 0.47 0.77 6.14
CA ALA A 243 0.10 -0.60 6.50
C ALA A 243 0.19 -0.84 8.01
N HIS A 244 1.21 -0.27 8.67
CA HIS A 244 1.47 -0.42 10.10
C HIS A 244 0.74 0.61 11.00
N ASN A 245 -0.05 1.54 10.43
CA ASN A 245 -0.73 2.60 11.17
C ASN A 245 -2.25 2.52 11.01
N GLU A 246 -2.92 1.66 11.78
CA GLU A 246 -4.37 1.41 11.67
C GLU A 246 -5.22 2.69 11.70
N VAL A 247 -4.91 3.60 12.62
CA VAL A 247 -5.67 4.85 12.82
C VAL A 247 -5.64 5.77 11.60
N LEU A 248 -4.52 5.81 10.88
CA LEU A 248 -4.28 6.78 9.80
C LEU A 248 -4.31 6.14 8.41
N ARG A 249 -4.35 4.81 8.36
CA ARG A 249 -4.28 4.03 7.13
C ARG A 249 -5.28 4.51 6.10
N ASP A 250 -6.55 4.65 6.48
CA ASP A 250 -7.60 4.96 5.52
C ASP A 250 -7.41 6.36 4.93
N ARG A 251 -7.25 7.37 5.80
CA ARG A 251 -7.01 8.76 5.40
C ARG A 251 -5.76 8.90 4.52
N GLY A 252 -4.65 8.26 4.91
CA GLY A 252 -3.42 8.31 4.13
C GLY A 252 -3.52 7.56 2.81
N THR A 253 -4.20 6.41 2.77
CA THR A 253 -4.36 5.61 1.54
C THR A 253 -5.23 6.34 0.52
N ILE A 254 -6.27 7.06 0.97
CA ILE A 254 -7.08 7.94 0.11
C ILE A 254 -6.19 8.98 -0.58
N LEU A 255 -5.39 9.74 0.19
CA LEU A 255 -4.50 10.77 -0.36
C LEU A 255 -3.51 10.21 -1.38
N VAL A 256 -2.93 9.03 -1.10
CA VAL A 256 -1.98 8.37 -2.01
C VAL A 256 -2.66 7.92 -3.30
N LEU A 257 -3.84 7.31 -3.23
CA LEU A 257 -4.58 6.85 -4.41
C LEU A 257 -5.04 7.99 -5.29
N ASP A 258 -5.62 9.04 -4.68
CA ASP A 258 -6.10 10.22 -5.38
C ASP A 258 -4.95 10.95 -6.08
N ARG A 259 -3.79 11.04 -5.42
CA ARG A 259 -2.59 11.57 -6.08
C ARG A 259 -2.12 10.67 -7.21
N TYR A 260 -2.05 9.35 -7.00
CA TYR A 260 -1.55 8.44 -8.03
C TYR A 260 -2.42 8.47 -9.29
N ALA A 261 -3.73 8.66 -9.15
CA ALA A 261 -4.65 8.77 -10.28
C ALA A 261 -4.36 9.95 -11.22
N SER A 262 -3.68 11.00 -10.72
CA SER A 262 -3.26 12.15 -11.55
C SER A 262 -1.89 11.97 -12.21
N VAL A 263 -1.16 10.89 -11.91
CA VAL A 263 0.15 10.60 -12.55
C VAL A 263 -0.08 10.19 -14.00
N SER A 264 0.70 10.76 -14.92
CA SER A 264 0.53 10.48 -16.36
C SER A 264 0.71 9.00 -16.69
N GLY A 265 -0.28 8.41 -17.38
CA GLY A 265 -0.24 7.02 -17.86
C GLY A 265 -0.50 5.94 -16.81
N THR A 266 -0.63 6.30 -15.53
CA THR A 266 -1.05 5.45 -14.39
C THR A 266 -0.77 3.94 -14.55
N PRO A 267 0.51 3.52 -14.69
CA PRO A 267 0.82 2.10 -14.79
C PRO A 267 0.36 1.38 -13.51
N LEU A 268 0.06 0.09 -13.64
CA LEU A 268 -0.31 -0.74 -12.50
C LEU A 268 0.77 -0.67 -11.41
N HIS A 269 0.42 -0.15 -10.23
CA HIS A 269 1.28 -0.23 -9.05
C HIS A 269 0.78 -1.35 -8.12
N GLN A 270 1.34 -2.54 -8.30
CA GLN A 270 0.88 -3.78 -7.64
C GLN A 270 0.72 -3.64 -6.12
N LYS A 271 1.72 -3.09 -5.44
CA LYS A 271 1.71 -2.94 -3.96
C LYS A 271 0.62 -1.98 -3.47
N LEU A 272 0.31 -0.94 -4.26
CA LEU A 272 -0.70 0.06 -3.90
C LEU A 272 -2.10 -0.53 -4.09
N ARG A 273 -2.33 -1.22 -5.21
CA ARG A 273 -3.55 -2.00 -5.46
C ARG A 273 -3.79 -3.01 -4.34
N GLU A 274 -2.79 -3.82 -4.02
CA GLU A 274 -2.92 -4.88 -3.01
C GLU A 274 -3.18 -4.31 -1.63
N HIS A 275 -2.48 -3.24 -1.25
CA HIS A 275 -2.74 -2.53 0.00
C HIS A 275 -4.20 -2.05 0.08
N ALA A 276 -4.70 -1.34 -0.93
CA ALA A 276 -6.07 -0.84 -0.93
C ALA A 276 -7.12 -1.96 -0.91
N VAL A 277 -6.95 -2.98 -1.76
CA VAL A 277 -7.92 -4.09 -1.90
C VAL A 277 -7.92 -5.01 -0.68
N ASN A 278 -6.77 -5.22 -0.03
CA ASN A 278 -6.72 -6.05 1.19
C ASN A 278 -7.52 -5.44 2.34
N TRP A 279 -7.53 -4.10 2.46
CA TRP A 279 -8.22 -3.40 3.53
C TRP A 279 -9.67 -3.05 3.19
N TRP A 280 -9.91 -2.52 1.99
CA TRP A 280 -11.24 -2.05 1.60
C TRP A 280 -12.04 -3.06 0.76
N GLY A 281 -11.42 -4.13 0.29
CA GLY A 281 -12.04 -5.08 -0.62
C GLY A 281 -12.13 -4.55 -2.06
N ASN A 282 -12.77 -5.31 -2.93
CA ASN A 282 -12.98 -4.91 -4.33
C ASN A 282 -13.84 -3.62 -4.41
N PRO A 283 -13.36 -2.56 -5.09
CA PRO A 283 -14.06 -1.28 -5.19
C PRO A 283 -15.41 -1.32 -5.90
N TRP A 284 -15.77 -2.36 -6.66
CA TRP A 284 -17.02 -2.35 -7.46
C TRP A 284 -18.17 -3.00 -6.70
N LEU A 285 -17.84 -3.79 -5.67
CA LEU A 285 -18.84 -4.47 -4.89
C LEU A 285 -19.62 -3.45 -4.05
N PRO A 286 -20.97 -3.43 -4.15
CA PRO A 286 -21.79 -2.54 -3.34
C PRO A 286 -21.55 -2.69 -1.84
N SER A 287 -21.20 -3.90 -1.38
CA SER A 287 -20.86 -4.18 0.02
C SER A 287 -19.64 -3.41 0.54
N ASN A 288 -18.78 -2.92 -0.34
CA ASN A 288 -17.56 -2.18 0.01
C ASN A 288 -17.71 -0.67 -0.22
N ALA A 289 -18.85 -0.20 -0.71
CA ALA A 289 -19.03 1.19 -1.13
C ALA A 289 -18.69 2.22 -0.05
N THR A 290 -19.02 1.94 1.21
CA THR A 290 -18.72 2.82 2.34
C THR A 290 -17.21 2.96 2.61
N ARG A 291 -16.43 1.88 2.45
CA ARG A 291 -14.98 1.90 2.64
C ARG A 291 -14.25 2.69 1.56
N TRP A 292 -14.81 2.70 0.35
CA TRP A 292 -14.31 3.47 -0.79
C TRP A 292 -14.90 4.88 -0.88
N GLY A 293 -15.80 5.27 0.05
CA GLY A 293 -16.58 6.50 -0.05
C GLY A 293 -15.76 7.80 0.02
N GLY A 294 -14.53 7.74 0.56
CA GLY A 294 -13.62 8.88 0.61
C GLY A 294 -12.64 8.99 -0.55
N VAL A 295 -12.59 8.00 -1.45
CA VAL A 295 -11.66 7.95 -2.60
C VAL A 295 -12.28 8.66 -3.79
N ALA A 296 -11.49 9.45 -4.52
CA ALA A 296 -11.96 10.12 -5.73
C ALA A 296 -12.45 9.10 -6.79
N PRO A 297 -13.49 9.41 -7.60
CA PRO A 297 -14.02 8.49 -8.60
C PRO A 297 -12.95 7.95 -9.56
N GLU A 298 -12.04 8.80 -10.02
CA GLU A 298 -10.96 8.46 -10.94
C GLU A 298 -9.97 7.47 -10.33
N ALA A 299 -9.64 7.66 -9.05
CA ALA A 299 -8.75 6.76 -8.32
C ALA A 299 -9.40 5.41 -8.04
N ARG A 300 -10.70 5.41 -7.71
CA ARG A 300 -11.49 4.19 -7.54
C ARG A 300 -11.57 3.43 -8.87
N GLU A 301 -11.86 4.10 -9.97
CA GLU A 301 -11.91 3.52 -11.31
C GLU A 301 -10.53 2.98 -11.75
N MET A 302 -9.44 3.68 -11.44
CA MET A 302 -8.09 3.18 -11.71
C MET A 302 -7.80 1.84 -11.00
N VAL A 303 -8.08 1.74 -9.69
CA VAL A 303 -7.91 0.46 -8.97
C VAL A 303 -8.84 -0.62 -9.52
N SER A 304 -10.00 -0.19 -10.04
CA SER A 304 -10.94 -1.06 -10.74
C SER A 304 -10.32 -1.65 -12.00
N ASP A 305 -9.81 -0.82 -12.88
CA ASP A 305 -9.19 -1.27 -14.12
C ASP A 305 -8.02 -2.24 -13.86
N TRP A 306 -7.23 -1.98 -12.81
CA TRP A 306 -6.15 -2.86 -12.39
C TRP A 306 -6.59 -4.25 -11.94
N LEU A 307 -7.73 -4.34 -11.25
CA LEU A 307 -8.30 -5.62 -10.84
C LEU A 307 -8.97 -6.34 -12.02
N LYS A 308 -9.68 -5.64 -12.91
CA LYS A 308 -10.19 -6.21 -14.18
C LYS A 308 -9.05 -6.85 -14.96
N LEU A 309 -7.95 -6.12 -15.11
CA LEU A 309 -6.77 -6.60 -15.82
C LEU A 309 -6.20 -7.88 -15.20
N GLU A 310 -6.01 -7.89 -13.88
CA GLU A 310 -5.54 -9.08 -13.16
C GLU A 310 -6.50 -10.26 -13.33
N PHE A 311 -7.82 -10.03 -13.28
CA PHE A 311 -8.78 -11.10 -13.45
C PHE A 311 -8.79 -11.67 -14.87
N ILE A 312 -8.69 -10.81 -15.89
CA ILE A 312 -8.57 -11.25 -17.29
C ILE A 312 -7.30 -12.09 -17.47
N GLU A 313 -6.15 -11.58 -17.01
CA GLU A 313 -4.88 -12.30 -17.10
C GLU A 313 -4.94 -13.64 -16.39
N THR A 314 -5.47 -13.67 -15.16
CA THR A 314 -5.55 -14.90 -14.39
C THR A 314 -6.55 -15.89 -15.00
N PHE A 315 -7.67 -15.42 -15.54
CA PHE A 315 -8.67 -16.28 -16.16
C PHE A 315 -8.10 -17.03 -17.37
N PHE A 316 -7.38 -16.34 -18.26
CA PHE A 316 -6.82 -16.97 -19.47
C PHE A 316 -5.50 -17.70 -19.27
N THR A 317 -4.87 -17.58 -18.09
CA THR A 317 -3.62 -18.28 -17.77
C THR A 317 -3.83 -19.46 -16.82
N LYS A 318 -4.60 -19.27 -15.74
CA LYS A 318 -4.75 -20.25 -14.65
C LYS A 318 -6.05 -21.06 -14.71
N LEU A 319 -7.11 -20.49 -15.29
CA LEU A 319 -8.41 -21.16 -15.40
C LEU A 319 -8.63 -21.81 -16.77
N ALA A 320 -7.65 -21.75 -17.67
CA ALA A 320 -7.66 -22.39 -18.98
C ALA A 320 -7.72 -23.92 -18.88
N GLU A 321 -8.52 -24.56 -19.74
CA GLU A 321 -8.91 -25.98 -19.65
C GLU A 321 -7.72 -26.95 -19.72
N ASP A 322 -6.62 -26.56 -20.38
CA ASP A 322 -5.43 -27.41 -20.59
C ASP A 322 -4.16 -26.91 -19.85
N GLY A 323 -4.28 -25.88 -19.00
CA GLY A 323 -3.12 -25.20 -18.40
C GLY A 323 -2.22 -24.44 -19.41
N LEU A 324 -2.54 -24.52 -20.70
CA LEU A 324 -1.94 -23.72 -21.76
C LEU A 324 -2.64 -22.36 -21.79
N ALA A 325 -1.90 -21.32 -21.44
CA ALA A 325 -2.38 -19.95 -21.53
C ALA A 325 -2.83 -19.63 -22.97
N ASP A 326 -3.93 -18.90 -23.13
CA ASP A 326 -4.36 -18.34 -24.41
C ASP A 326 -3.99 -16.85 -24.49
N PRO A 327 -2.77 -16.52 -24.95
CA PRO A 327 -2.30 -15.14 -24.97
C PRO A 327 -3.10 -14.28 -25.96
N ARG A 328 -3.68 -14.85 -27.03
CA ARG A 328 -4.42 -14.07 -28.03
C ARG A 328 -5.74 -13.57 -27.47
N ARG A 329 -6.52 -14.44 -26.83
CA ARG A 329 -7.79 -14.05 -26.18
C ARG A 329 -7.53 -13.09 -25.02
N MET A 330 -6.51 -13.38 -24.21
CA MET A 330 -6.11 -12.49 -23.10
C MET A 330 -5.75 -11.09 -23.60
N GLU A 331 -4.80 -10.97 -24.53
CA GLU A 331 -4.36 -9.67 -25.05
C GLU A 331 -5.48 -8.93 -25.79
N PHE A 332 -6.41 -9.65 -26.43
CA PHE A 332 -7.61 -9.05 -26.99
C PHE A 332 -8.45 -8.37 -25.91
N TRP A 333 -8.85 -9.10 -24.87
CA TRP A 333 -9.75 -8.60 -23.82
C TRP A 333 -9.11 -7.55 -22.90
N LYS A 334 -7.79 -7.60 -22.69
CA LYS A 334 -7.05 -6.55 -21.97
C LYS A 334 -7.26 -5.16 -22.59
N ARG A 335 -7.44 -5.07 -23.91
CA ARG A 335 -7.74 -3.80 -24.58
C ARG A 335 -9.11 -3.24 -24.19
N TYR A 336 -10.05 -4.07 -23.74
CA TYR A 336 -11.44 -3.66 -23.47
C TYR A 336 -11.74 -3.44 -21.98
N VAL A 337 -10.74 -3.48 -21.09
CA VAL A 337 -10.92 -3.32 -19.63
C VAL A 337 -11.81 -2.14 -19.25
N LYS A 338 -11.61 -0.98 -19.87
CA LYS A 338 -12.38 0.25 -19.59
C LYS A 338 -13.81 0.23 -20.12
N SER A 339 -14.15 -0.71 -21.00
CA SER A 339 -15.50 -0.88 -21.53
C SER A 339 -16.29 -1.98 -20.81
N ILE A 340 -15.70 -2.59 -19.79
CA ILE A 340 -16.36 -3.59 -18.95
C ILE A 340 -16.94 -2.89 -17.74
N ASP A 341 -18.26 -2.90 -17.61
CA ASP A 341 -18.98 -2.30 -16.49
C ASP A 341 -19.00 -3.24 -15.29
N ASP A 342 -19.25 -4.53 -15.53
CA ASP A 342 -19.37 -5.56 -14.50
C ASP A 342 -18.80 -6.90 -14.95
N VAL A 343 -18.37 -7.72 -13.98
CA VAL A 343 -17.81 -9.05 -14.23
C VAL A 343 -18.35 -10.10 -13.28
N GLU A 344 -18.59 -11.29 -13.81
CA GLU A 344 -18.90 -12.48 -13.02
C GLU A 344 -18.08 -13.67 -13.51
N PHE A 345 -17.62 -14.49 -12.57
CA PHE A 345 -16.82 -15.68 -12.86
C PHE A 345 -17.62 -16.93 -12.53
N ALA A 346 -18.16 -17.60 -13.54
CA ALA A 346 -18.83 -18.89 -13.34
C ALA A 346 -17.77 -19.99 -13.24
N LEU A 347 -17.52 -20.47 -12.02
CA LEU A 347 -16.43 -21.40 -11.73
C LEU A 347 -16.93 -22.84 -11.65
N GLY A 348 -16.31 -23.71 -12.44
CA GLY A 348 -16.52 -25.16 -12.40
C GLY A 348 -16.05 -25.78 -11.09
N SER A 349 -16.40 -27.05 -10.87
CA SER A 349 -16.09 -27.75 -9.62
C SER A 349 -14.57 -27.85 -9.34
N ALA A 350 -13.75 -28.04 -10.37
CA ALA A 350 -12.29 -28.12 -10.26
C ALA A 350 -11.68 -26.79 -9.77
N ALA A 351 -12.04 -25.67 -10.39
CA ALA A 351 -11.56 -24.34 -10.01
C ALA A 351 -12.03 -23.92 -8.60
N ARG A 352 -13.27 -24.27 -8.23
CA ARG A 352 -13.82 -23.97 -6.90
C ARG A 352 -13.13 -24.75 -5.78
N LYS A 353 -12.78 -26.02 -6.03
CA LYS A 353 -12.21 -26.92 -5.01
C LYS A 353 -10.68 -26.96 -5.01
N SER A 354 -10.02 -26.36 -5.99
CA SER A 354 -8.55 -26.38 -6.10
C SER A 354 -7.88 -25.77 -4.87
N LEU A 355 -6.85 -26.44 -4.35
CA LEU A 355 -6.02 -25.97 -3.23
C LEU A 355 -4.73 -25.27 -3.71
N GLU A 356 -4.55 -25.08 -5.02
CA GLU A 356 -3.40 -24.34 -5.56
C GLU A 356 -3.37 -22.92 -4.96
N PRO A 357 -2.25 -22.47 -4.38
CA PRO A 357 -2.14 -21.17 -3.73
C PRO A 357 -2.64 -20.00 -4.59
N ASP A 358 -2.30 -20.00 -5.88
CA ASP A 358 -2.69 -18.95 -6.83
C ASP A 358 -4.21 -18.91 -7.04
N LEU A 359 -4.86 -20.08 -7.19
CA LEU A 359 -6.31 -20.17 -7.33
C LEU A 359 -7.04 -19.84 -6.02
N VAL A 360 -6.45 -20.19 -4.86
CA VAL A 360 -6.97 -19.77 -3.55
C VAL A 360 -6.93 -18.25 -3.41
N ALA A 361 -5.79 -17.62 -3.73
CA ALA A 361 -5.64 -16.17 -3.71
C ALA A 361 -6.60 -15.48 -4.69
N LEU A 362 -6.74 -16.02 -5.90
CA LEU A 362 -7.69 -15.55 -6.90
C LEU A 362 -9.13 -15.60 -6.39
N ARG A 363 -9.58 -16.74 -5.87
CA ARG A 363 -10.94 -16.88 -5.33
C ARG A 363 -11.21 -15.93 -4.17
N LYS A 364 -10.19 -15.64 -3.35
CA LYS A 364 -10.30 -14.62 -2.28
C LYS A 364 -10.54 -13.22 -2.87
N LYS A 365 -9.83 -12.85 -3.94
CA LYS A 365 -10.01 -11.56 -4.64
C LYS A 365 -11.33 -11.45 -5.40
N MET A 366 -11.78 -12.57 -5.99
CA MET A 366 -13.07 -12.68 -6.71
C MET A 366 -14.27 -12.86 -5.79
N LYS A 367 -14.09 -12.87 -4.45
CA LYS A 367 -15.18 -13.06 -3.50
C LYS A 367 -16.29 -12.04 -3.77
N GLY A 368 -17.51 -12.52 -4.00
CA GLY A 368 -18.67 -11.70 -4.37
C GLY A 368 -18.92 -11.61 -5.88
N LEU A 369 -17.96 -12.04 -6.72
CA LEU A 369 -18.07 -12.09 -8.19
C LEU A 369 -18.15 -13.53 -8.73
N THR A 370 -17.86 -14.53 -7.90
CA THR A 370 -17.90 -15.94 -8.30
C THR A 370 -19.32 -16.50 -8.31
N ARG A 371 -19.70 -17.18 -9.39
CA ARG A 371 -20.95 -17.92 -9.56
C ARG A 371 -20.66 -19.41 -9.66
N GLU A 372 -21.65 -20.22 -9.29
CA GLU A 372 -21.53 -21.66 -9.42
C GLU A 372 -21.78 -22.10 -10.87
N LEU A 373 -20.83 -22.86 -11.44
CA LEU A 373 -21.00 -23.55 -12.72
C LEU A 373 -21.00 -25.06 -12.48
N ASP A 374 -22.06 -25.71 -12.93
CA ASP A 374 -22.14 -27.16 -13.12
C ASP A 374 -21.73 -27.48 -14.55
N ALA A 375 -20.46 -27.86 -14.70
CA ALA A 375 -19.85 -28.19 -15.97
C ALA A 375 -18.83 -29.33 -15.80
N PRO A 376 -18.68 -30.20 -16.80
CA PRO A 376 -17.65 -31.22 -16.80
C PRO A 376 -16.25 -30.60 -16.92
N GLY A 377 -15.26 -31.25 -16.31
CA GLY A 377 -13.84 -30.92 -16.45
C GLY A 377 -13.43 -29.59 -15.81
N ALA A 378 -12.49 -28.89 -16.45
CA ALA A 378 -11.92 -27.62 -16.01
C ALA A 378 -12.62 -26.39 -16.62
N ASN A 379 -13.87 -26.56 -17.10
CA ASN A 379 -14.62 -25.49 -17.73
C ASN A 379 -15.02 -24.40 -16.73
N ASN A 380 -14.73 -23.16 -17.11
CA ASN A 380 -15.14 -21.94 -16.42
C ASN A 380 -15.70 -20.96 -17.46
N ALA A 381 -16.48 -19.97 -17.00
CA ALA A 381 -16.91 -18.88 -17.85
C ALA A 381 -16.60 -17.52 -17.21
N PHE A 382 -16.23 -16.58 -18.06
CA PHE A 382 -16.05 -15.18 -17.75
C PHE A 382 -17.20 -14.41 -18.39
N ILE A 383 -18.06 -13.84 -17.56
CA ILE A 383 -19.23 -13.08 -17.96
C ILE A 383 -18.87 -11.61 -17.78
N MET A 384 -18.93 -10.83 -18.84
CA MET A 384 -18.64 -9.40 -18.86
C MET A 384 -19.88 -8.64 -19.30
N THR A 385 -20.29 -7.64 -18.52
CA THR A 385 -21.30 -6.68 -18.95
C THR A 385 -20.59 -5.47 -19.54
N MET A 386 -20.95 -5.11 -20.77
CA MET A 386 -20.35 -4.02 -21.55
C MET A 386 -21.47 -3.21 -22.22
N GLY A 387 -21.97 -2.19 -21.53
CA GLY A 387 -23.14 -1.43 -21.93
C GLY A 387 -24.37 -2.33 -22.13
N LYS A 388 -24.80 -2.47 -23.39
CA LYS A 388 -25.97 -3.30 -23.75
C LYS A 388 -25.63 -4.77 -24.02
N LEU A 389 -24.37 -5.16 -23.92
CA LEU A 389 -23.92 -6.51 -24.21
C LEU A 389 -23.56 -7.24 -22.92
N VAL A 390 -24.14 -8.42 -22.71
CA VAL A 390 -23.61 -9.42 -21.77
C VAL A 390 -22.82 -10.44 -22.59
N ALA A 391 -21.50 -10.35 -22.48
CA ALA A 391 -20.53 -11.18 -23.16
C ALA A 391 -20.15 -12.38 -22.28
N VAL A 392 -20.22 -13.60 -22.83
CA VAL A 392 -19.84 -14.84 -22.15
C VAL A 392 -18.71 -15.49 -22.92
N GLU A 393 -17.56 -15.53 -22.28
CA GLU A 393 -16.33 -16.15 -22.74
C GLU A 393 -16.03 -17.39 -21.90
N PHE A 394 -15.48 -18.44 -22.50
CA PHE A 394 -15.25 -19.71 -21.81
C PHE A 394 -13.76 -20.02 -21.76
N SER A 395 -13.32 -20.67 -20.68
CA SER A 395 -11.91 -21.01 -20.52
C SER A 395 -11.41 -22.05 -21.54
N GLY A 396 -12.28 -22.92 -22.04
CA GLY A 396 -11.96 -23.94 -23.04
C GLY A 396 -11.73 -23.40 -24.45
N LEU A 397 -10.66 -23.84 -25.11
CA LEU A 397 -10.22 -23.41 -26.45
C LEU A 397 -11.23 -23.73 -27.58
N GLY A 398 -12.09 -24.73 -27.38
CA GLY A 398 -13.10 -25.14 -28.37
C GLY A 398 -14.44 -24.38 -28.28
N ASN A 399 -14.57 -23.45 -27.34
CA ASN A 399 -15.82 -22.73 -27.12
C ASN A 399 -15.90 -21.43 -27.93
N ALA A 400 -17.08 -21.16 -28.46
CA ALA A 400 -17.40 -19.86 -29.07
C ALA A 400 -17.71 -18.82 -28.00
N PHE A 401 -17.54 -17.55 -28.35
CA PHE A 401 -18.03 -16.39 -27.62
C PHE A 401 -19.55 -16.25 -27.82
N TYR A 402 -20.28 -15.96 -26.74
CA TYR A 402 -21.73 -15.76 -26.76
C TYR A 402 -22.06 -14.35 -26.26
N GLY A 403 -22.90 -13.62 -26.98
CA GLY A 403 -23.37 -12.29 -26.56
C GLY A 403 -24.88 -12.24 -26.39
N TYR A 404 -25.35 -11.57 -25.34
CA TYR A 404 -26.76 -11.40 -25.00
C TYR A 404 -27.11 -9.92 -24.81
N ASP A 405 -28.39 -9.58 -24.95
CA ASP A 405 -28.89 -8.22 -24.74
C ASP A 405 -29.07 -7.96 -23.24
N ALA A 406 -28.27 -7.06 -22.67
CA ALA A 406 -28.38 -6.64 -21.27
C ALA A 406 -29.69 -5.87 -20.99
N GLY A 407 -30.30 -5.27 -22.02
CA GLY A 407 -31.57 -4.53 -21.91
C GLY A 407 -32.81 -5.43 -21.92
N ARG A 408 -32.64 -6.74 -22.09
CA ARG A 408 -33.71 -7.75 -22.03
C ARG A 408 -33.48 -8.71 -20.87
N SER A 409 -34.51 -9.48 -20.53
CA SER A 409 -34.34 -10.59 -19.60
C SER A 409 -33.33 -11.59 -20.17
N LEU A 410 -32.25 -11.83 -19.43
CA LEU A 410 -31.25 -12.83 -19.81
C LEU A 410 -31.88 -14.22 -19.78
N PRO A 411 -31.46 -15.13 -20.68
CA PRO A 411 -32.00 -16.50 -20.72
C PRO A 411 -31.41 -17.41 -19.62
N PHE A 412 -30.66 -16.84 -18.68
CA PHE A 412 -30.10 -17.48 -17.50
C PHE A 412 -30.08 -16.50 -16.32
N ASN A 413 -30.03 -17.04 -15.11
CA ASN A 413 -29.96 -16.31 -13.86
C ASN A 413 -28.66 -16.70 -13.14
N THR A 414 -27.77 -15.72 -12.97
CA THR A 414 -26.44 -15.92 -12.37
C THR A 414 -26.47 -16.12 -10.86
N ASN A 415 -27.62 -15.88 -10.21
CA ASN A 415 -27.85 -16.24 -8.81
C ASN A 415 -28.21 -17.73 -8.60
N GLN A 416 -28.41 -18.48 -9.68
CA GLN A 416 -28.63 -19.93 -9.67
C GLN A 416 -27.42 -20.64 -10.28
N THR A 417 -27.25 -21.93 -9.96
CA THR A 417 -26.21 -22.77 -10.56
C THR A 417 -26.34 -22.75 -12.09
N LEU A 418 -25.31 -22.26 -12.76
CA LEU A 418 -25.22 -22.14 -14.20
C LEU A 418 -24.82 -23.48 -14.83
N LYS A 419 -25.15 -23.66 -16.11
CA LYS A 419 -24.84 -24.88 -16.87
C LYS A 419 -24.23 -24.58 -18.24
N LEU A 420 -23.70 -25.61 -18.91
CA LEU A 420 -23.14 -25.49 -20.27
C LEU A 420 -23.86 -26.33 -21.33
N GLY A 421 -24.86 -27.15 -20.97
CA GLY A 421 -25.64 -27.92 -21.94
C GLY A 421 -26.35 -27.00 -22.93
N LYS A 422 -26.28 -27.27 -24.24
CA LYS A 422 -26.91 -26.40 -25.26
C LYS A 422 -28.42 -26.30 -25.02
N ASN A 423 -28.93 -25.08 -24.85
CA ASN A 423 -30.32 -24.78 -24.49
C ASN A 423 -30.85 -25.50 -23.23
N GLU A 424 -29.97 -26.00 -22.37
CA GLU A 424 -30.38 -26.53 -21.08
C GLU A 424 -30.90 -25.40 -20.18
N ARG A 425 -31.77 -25.73 -19.23
CA ARG A 425 -32.24 -24.77 -18.22
C ARG A 425 -31.04 -24.12 -17.52
N ASN A 426 -31.05 -22.79 -17.44
CA ASN A 426 -29.99 -21.97 -16.85
C ASN A 426 -28.60 -22.15 -17.48
N SER A 427 -28.55 -22.56 -18.76
CA SER A 427 -27.30 -22.69 -19.49
C SER A 427 -26.81 -21.34 -20.03
N LEU A 428 -25.49 -21.19 -20.06
CA LEU A 428 -24.79 -20.09 -20.72
C LEU A 428 -24.73 -20.24 -22.26
N LYS A 429 -25.12 -21.40 -22.81
CA LYS A 429 -25.12 -21.70 -24.26
C LYS A 429 -26.54 -21.74 -24.82
N GLN A 430 -27.18 -20.58 -24.90
CA GLN A 430 -28.57 -20.44 -25.37
C GLN A 430 -28.66 -20.07 -26.85
N SER A 431 -29.76 -20.44 -27.49
CA SER A 431 -30.01 -20.14 -28.91
C SER A 431 -30.51 -18.72 -29.14
N GLY A 432 -31.18 -18.11 -28.16
CA GLY A 432 -31.63 -16.71 -28.20
C GLY A 432 -30.53 -15.67 -27.98
N ARG A 433 -29.29 -16.00 -28.35
CA ARG A 433 -28.13 -15.10 -28.24
C ARG A 433 -28.11 -14.09 -29.39
N LEU A 434 -27.60 -12.90 -29.13
CA LEU A 434 -27.33 -11.88 -30.15
C LEU A 434 -26.05 -12.18 -30.94
N LEU A 435 -24.99 -12.60 -30.24
CA LEU A 435 -23.70 -12.91 -30.86
C LEU A 435 -23.31 -14.37 -30.66
N TRP A 436 -22.66 -14.91 -31.70
CA TRP A 436 -22.02 -16.22 -31.67
C TRP A 436 -20.76 -16.20 -32.52
N LEU A 437 -19.63 -15.96 -31.90
CA LEU A 437 -18.38 -15.73 -32.61
C LEU A 437 -17.36 -16.81 -32.26
N LYS A 438 -16.69 -17.36 -33.28
CA LYS A 438 -15.66 -18.39 -33.09
C LYS A 438 -14.27 -17.74 -33.07
N HIS A 439 -13.40 -18.25 -32.21
CA HIS A 439 -11.99 -17.89 -32.13
C HIS A 439 -11.16 -18.61 -33.20
N ALA A 440 -11.54 -18.48 -34.47
CA ALA A 440 -10.87 -19.13 -35.60
C ALA A 440 -10.53 -18.13 -36.70
N ASP A 441 -9.29 -18.16 -37.18
CA ASP A 441 -8.82 -17.32 -38.27
C ASP A 441 -9.38 -17.80 -39.63
N GLY A 442 -9.45 -16.90 -40.62
CA GLY A 442 -9.90 -17.23 -41.98
C GLY A 442 -11.41 -17.49 -42.12
N ILE A 443 -12.22 -17.14 -41.13
CA ILE A 443 -13.68 -17.32 -41.15
C ILE A 443 -14.40 -16.03 -41.52
N HIS A 444 -15.58 -16.14 -42.12
CA HIS A 444 -16.46 -15.00 -42.41
C HIS A 444 -15.78 -13.84 -43.17
N GLY A 445 -14.76 -14.13 -43.98
CA GLY A 445 -14.02 -13.14 -44.76
C GLY A 445 -12.94 -12.37 -43.98
N TRP A 446 -12.66 -12.75 -42.73
CA TRP A 446 -11.63 -12.12 -41.90
C TRP A 446 -10.37 -12.99 -41.81
N ASN A 447 -9.20 -12.37 -41.98
CA ASN A 447 -7.93 -13.06 -41.82
C ASN A 447 -7.67 -13.44 -40.35
N ARG A 448 -8.08 -12.57 -39.42
CA ARG A 448 -7.91 -12.75 -37.97
C ARG A 448 -9.25 -12.67 -37.27
N TRP A 449 -9.51 -13.58 -36.33
CA TRP A 449 -10.75 -13.53 -35.55
C TRP A 449 -10.85 -12.27 -34.67
N GLU A 450 -9.71 -11.71 -34.22
CA GLU A 450 -9.70 -10.50 -33.40
C GLU A 450 -10.27 -9.30 -34.16
N ASP A 451 -9.96 -9.19 -35.45
CA ASP A 451 -10.45 -8.09 -36.31
C ASP A 451 -11.98 -8.20 -36.50
N MET A 452 -12.48 -9.43 -36.66
CA MET A 452 -13.92 -9.72 -36.73
C MET A 452 -14.63 -9.34 -35.42
N PHE A 453 -14.08 -9.72 -34.27
CA PHE A 453 -14.65 -9.38 -32.97
C PHE A 453 -14.65 -7.86 -32.77
N GLU A 454 -13.53 -7.19 -33.04
CA GLU A 454 -13.40 -5.74 -32.88
C GLU A 454 -14.40 -4.99 -33.78
N ALA A 455 -14.53 -5.37 -35.05
CA ALA A 455 -15.52 -4.81 -35.96
C ALA A 455 -16.95 -5.02 -35.44
N THR A 456 -17.27 -6.25 -35.00
CA THR A 456 -18.60 -6.60 -34.48
C THR A 456 -18.96 -5.78 -33.24
N LEU A 457 -18.06 -5.71 -32.26
CA LEU A 457 -18.25 -4.95 -31.02
C LEU A 457 -18.44 -3.45 -31.29
N ARG A 458 -17.64 -2.90 -32.20
CA ARG A 458 -17.72 -1.49 -32.59
C ARG A 458 -19.02 -1.17 -33.32
N GLU A 459 -19.35 -1.93 -34.35
CA GLU A 459 -20.47 -1.62 -35.25
C GLU A 459 -21.83 -1.91 -34.61
N SER A 460 -21.93 -2.99 -33.82
CA SER A 460 -23.20 -3.42 -33.24
C SER A 460 -23.47 -2.82 -31.86
N PHE A 461 -22.42 -2.49 -31.09
CA PHE A 461 -22.55 -2.07 -29.69
C PHE A 461 -21.82 -0.78 -29.33
N GLN A 462 -21.07 -0.17 -30.25
CA GLN A 462 -20.23 1.02 -29.98
C GLN A 462 -19.21 0.77 -28.85
N ILE A 463 -18.77 -0.49 -28.71
CA ILE A 463 -17.76 -0.90 -27.75
C ILE A 463 -16.39 -0.77 -28.43
N HIS A 464 -15.53 0.07 -27.86
CA HIS A 464 -14.22 0.37 -28.41
C HIS A 464 -13.12 -0.16 -27.50
N PRO A 465 -11.96 -0.60 -28.05
CA PRO A 465 -10.82 -0.85 -27.19
C PRO A 465 -10.39 0.46 -26.52
N SER A 466 -9.99 0.36 -25.25
CA SER A 466 -9.27 1.41 -24.54
C SER A 466 -8.13 1.87 -25.43
N ALA A 467 -7.93 3.18 -25.56
CA ALA A 467 -6.75 3.71 -26.22
C ALA A 467 -5.54 3.06 -25.54
N SER A 468 -4.88 2.16 -26.25
CA SER A 468 -3.68 1.53 -25.75
C SER A 468 -2.77 2.67 -25.33
N THR A 469 -2.18 2.58 -24.14
CA THR A 469 -0.83 3.09 -23.92
C THR A 469 0.02 2.39 -24.97
N ARG A 470 -0.01 2.91 -26.21
CA ARG A 470 1.04 2.70 -27.18
C ARG A 470 2.28 3.07 -26.40
N ASN A 471 3.13 2.08 -26.13
CA ASN A 471 4.49 2.32 -25.69
C ASN A 471 4.97 3.57 -26.42
N SER A 472 5.26 4.61 -25.65
CA SER A 472 5.63 5.94 -26.12
C SER A 472 7.03 5.86 -26.73
N LYS A 473 7.14 5.17 -27.85
CA LYS A 473 8.20 5.24 -28.84
C LYS A 473 7.52 5.11 -30.19
N GLU A 474 7.74 6.13 -31.02
CA GLU A 474 7.26 6.29 -32.40
C GLU A 474 5.87 6.91 -32.59
N ARG A 475 5.80 8.23 -32.38
CA ARG A 475 5.33 9.16 -33.43
C ARG A 475 5.70 10.61 -33.10
N VAL A 476 6.97 10.96 -33.28
CA VAL A 476 7.32 12.34 -33.64
C VAL A 476 7.50 12.33 -35.15
N LYS A 477 6.62 13.06 -35.85
CA LYS A 477 6.78 13.36 -37.26
C LYS A 477 8.10 14.11 -37.43
N SER A 478 9.06 13.48 -38.10
CA SER A 478 10.30 14.13 -38.52
C SER A 478 9.98 15.18 -39.58
N SER A 479 10.07 16.45 -39.20
CA SER A 479 10.44 17.51 -40.11
C SER A 479 11.91 17.33 -40.51
N ASN A 480 12.17 17.45 -41.81
CA ASN A 480 13.50 17.42 -42.40
C ASN A 480 14.41 18.46 -41.76
N PHE A 481 15.58 18.05 -41.26
CA PHE A 481 16.81 18.84 -41.36
C PHE A 481 18.02 17.90 -41.42
N ALA A 482 18.85 18.15 -42.43
CA ALA A 482 20.10 17.47 -42.69
C ALA A 482 21.20 17.94 -41.73
N SER A 483 22.02 17.03 -41.20
CA SER A 483 23.46 16.94 -41.48
C SER A 483 24.22 16.04 -40.50
N SER A 484 25.24 15.37 -41.06
CA SER A 484 26.49 14.88 -40.45
C SER A 484 26.50 13.80 -39.36
N ARG A 485 26.72 12.55 -39.80
CA ARG A 485 28.00 11.80 -39.68
C ARG A 485 28.70 11.71 -38.29
N SER A 486 28.59 10.56 -37.64
CA SER A 486 29.68 9.84 -36.92
C SER A 486 29.15 8.49 -36.39
N GLN A 487 29.61 7.37 -36.97
CA GLN A 487 30.46 6.33 -36.35
C GLN A 487 29.79 5.62 -35.15
N GLN A 488 29.25 4.43 -35.40
CA GLN A 488 29.88 3.13 -35.06
C GLN A 488 30.06 2.94 -33.56
N ASP A 489 29.05 2.33 -32.92
CA ASP A 489 29.29 1.43 -31.80
C ASP A 489 28.25 0.30 -31.81
N GLN A 490 28.66 -0.87 -32.30
CA GLN A 490 27.86 -2.09 -32.31
C GLN A 490 28.06 -2.83 -30.99
N SER A 491 27.21 -2.55 -29.99
CA SER A 491 26.96 -3.46 -28.88
C SER A 491 25.71 -4.28 -29.20
N GLN A 492 25.91 -5.50 -29.73
CA GLN A 492 24.85 -6.46 -30.03
C GLN A 492 24.10 -6.82 -28.73
N ARG A 493 22.88 -6.30 -28.59
CA ARG A 493 21.89 -6.90 -27.70
C ARG A 493 21.55 -8.28 -28.27
N GLN A 494 21.83 -9.36 -27.53
CA GLN A 494 21.36 -10.71 -27.85
C GLN A 494 19.83 -10.67 -27.93
N GLU A 495 19.29 -10.75 -29.14
CA GLU A 495 17.85 -10.85 -29.38
C GLU A 495 17.37 -12.21 -28.84
N SER A 496 16.32 -12.21 -28.00
CA SER A 496 15.75 -13.43 -27.44
C SER A 496 15.07 -14.27 -28.54
N TYR A 497 15.04 -15.59 -28.35
CA TYR A 497 14.46 -16.51 -29.33
C TYR A 497 12.99 -16.17 -29.60
N SER A 498 12.66 -15.95 -30.88
CA SER A 498 11.30 -15.92 -31.41
C SER A 498 11.29 -16.46 -32.84
N ARG A 499 10.12 -16.87 -33.35
CA ARG A 499 10.00 -17.32 -34.75
C ARG A 499 10.41 -16.24 -35.75
N VAL A 500 10.09 -14.98 -35.44
CA VAL A 500 10.47 -13.83 -36.29
C VAL A 500 11.98 -13.59 -36.25
N ALA A 501 12.60 -13.67 -35.07
CA ALA A 501 14.06 -13.57 -34.92
C ALA A 501 14.77 -14.70 -35.66
N LEU A 502 14.26 -15.94 -35.59
CA LEU A 502 14.79 -17.09 -36.32
C LEU A 502 14.71 -16.88 -37.84
N THR A 503 13.55 -16.49 -38.37
CA THR A 503 13.38 -16.24 -39.81
C THR A 503 14.33 -15.14 -40.30
N ARG A 504 14.47 -14.05 -39.55
CA ARG A 504 15.40 -12.96 -39.89
C ARG A 504 16.85 -13.44 -39.84
N PHE A 505 17.22 -14.18 -38.80
CA PHE A 505 18.57 -14.69 -38.60
C PHE A 505 18.98 -15.66 -39.71
N VAL A 506 18.09 -16.58 -40.07
CA VAL A 506 18.28 -17.54 -41.16
C VAL A 506 18.41 -16.81 -42.50
N ALA A 507 17.57 -15.82 -42.79
CA ALA A 507 17.67 -15.02 -44.01
C ALA A 507 18.98 -14.20 -44.09
N THR A 508 19.44 -13.67 -42.96
CA THR A 508 20.68 -12.87 -42.88
C THR A 508 21.93 -13.71 -43.12
N HIS A 509 21.92 -14.98 -42.71
CA HIS A 509 23.06 -15.89 -42.81
C HIS A 509 22.91 -16.93 -43.93
N GLY A 510 21.89 -16.80 -44.80
CA GLY A 510 21.68 -17.70 -45.94
C GLY A 510 21.37 -19.15 -45.55
N LEU A 511 20.80 -19.39 -44.38
CA LEU A 511 20.42 -20.72 -43.89
C LEU A 511 19.02 -21.10 -44.41
N GLN A 512 18.60 -22.35 -44.19
CA GLN A 512 17.23 -22.81 -44.50
C GLN A 512 16.52 -23.33 -43.25
N ILE A 513 15.21 -23.09 -43.16
CA ILE A 513 14.35 -23.66 -42.11
C ILE A 513 13.52 -24.80 -42.69
N ASP A 514 13.54 -25.95 -42.02
CA ASP A 514 12.68 -27.12 -42.29
C ASP A 514 11.83 -27.37 -41.03
N ASP A 515 10.61 -26.82 -41.01
CA ASP A 515 9.70 -26.88 -39.87
C ASP A 515 8.69 -28.02 -40.02
N ARG A 516 8.81 -29.02 -39.14
CA ARG A 516 7.87 -30.15 -39.08
C ARG A 516 7.03 -30.15 -37.80
N THR A 517 7.04 -29.05 -37.04
CA THR A 517 6.31 -28.96 -35.75
C THR A 517 4.80 -29.10 -35.90
N ALA A 518 4.22 -28.66 -37.03
CA ALA A 518 2.81 -28.86 -37.34
C ALA A 518 2.41 -30.33 -37.56
N LEU A 519 3.39 -31.23 -37.79
CA LEU A 519 3.21 -32.67 -37.98
C LEU A 519 3.77 -33.48 -36.80
N GLY A 520 4.04 -32.83 -35.65
CA GLY A 520 4.65 -33.48 -34.47
C GLY A 520 6.14 -33.78 -34.61
N GLY A 521 6.83 -33.18 -35.58
CA GLY A 521 8.28 -33.30 -35.79
C GLY A 521 9.07 -32.07 -35.29
N ASN A 522 10.38 -32.10 -35.48
CA ASN A 522 11.28 -31.05 -34.98
C ASN A 522 11.38 -29.85 -35.93
N LEU A 523 11.79 -28.70 -35.39
CA LEU A 523 12.17 -27.51 -36.16
C LEU A 523 13.66 -27.57 -36.51
N TRP A 524 13.99 -27.60 -37.79
CA TRP A 524 15.38 -27.69 -38.27
C TRP A 524 15.87 -26.37 -38.87
N VAL A 525 17.14 -26.04 -38.60
CA VAL A 525 17.92 -25.04 -39.33
C VAL A 525 19.05 -25.77 -40.06
N ARG A 526 19.02 -25.72 -41.39
CA ARG A 526 19.98 -26.37 -42.30
C ARG A 526 20.97 -25.32 -42.81
N GLY A 527 22.26 -25.65 -42.81
CA GLY A 527 23.30 -24.79 -43.36
C GLY A 527 24.69 -25.15 -42.84
N ASP A 528 25.69 -24.36 -43.23
CA ASP A 528 27.12 -24.65 -43.03
C ASP A 528 27.48 -24.82 -41.54
N GLU A 529 27.95 -26.01 -41.19
CA GLU A 529 28.25 -26.45 -39.82
C GLU A 529 29.56 -25.83 -39.27
N SER A 530 30.29 -25.07 -40.10
CA SER A 530 31.62 -24.54 -39.77
C SER A 530 31.62 -23.16 -39.08
N ASP A 531 30.50 -22.43 -39.08
CA ASP A 531 30.42 -21.11 -38.44
C ASP A 531 30.08 -21.19 -36.94
N LYS A 532 31.11 -21.01 -36.10
CA LYS A 532 31.01 -21.03 -34.63
C LYS A 532 30.05 -19.97 -34.08
N ARG A 533 29.88 -18.83 -34.75
CA ARG A 533 29.01 -17.74 -34.28
C ARG A 533 27.55 -18.06 -34.51
N ILE A 534 27.23 -18.67 -35.66
CA ILE A 534 25.88 -19.16 -35.95
C ILE A 534 25.48 -20.25 -34.96
N GLY A 535 26.39 -21.19 -34.71
CA GLY A 535 26.17 -22.26 -33.74
C GLY A 535 25.92 -21.74 -32.32
N GLN A 536 26.62 -20.69 -31.89
CA GLN A 536 26.44 -20.13 -30.56
C GLN A 536 25.07 -19.44 -30.39
N VAL A 537 24.61 -18.67 -31.37
CA VAL A 537 23.26 -18.05 -31.33
C VAL A 537 22.16 -19.11 -31.35
N LEU A 538 22.30 -20.15 -32.17
CA LEU A 538 21.33 -21.26 -32.22
C LEU A 538 21.32 -22.06 -30.91
N ALA A 539 22.48 -22.29 -30.29
CA ALA A 539 22.58 -22.92 -28.97
C ALA A 539 21.96 -22.07 -27.86
N ASP A 540 22.21 -20.75 -27.85
CA ASP A 540 21.59 -19.80 -26.92
C ASP A 540 20.05 -19.77 -27.09
N TRP A 541 19.57 -20.03 -28.30
CA TRP A 541 18.15 -20.18 -28.61
C TRP A 541 17.61 -21.60 -28.36
N GLY A 542 18.42 -22.51 -27.82
CA GLY A 542 18.04 -23.86 -27.41
C GLY A 542 17.95 -24.87 -28.56
N PHE A 543 18.64 -24.66 -29.68
CA PHE A 543 18.80 -25.68 -30.73
C PHE A 543 19.98 -26.60 -30.40
N HIS A 544 19.83 -27.87 -30.76
CA HIS A 544 20.85 -28.90 -30.63
C HIS A 544 21.45 -29.24 -32.00
N MET A 545 22.77 -29.31 -32.08
CA MET A 545 23.47 -29.69 -33.31
C MET A 545 23.41 -31.20 -33.53
N LYS A 546 23.10 -31.62 -34.75
CA LYS A 546 23.23 -33.01 -35.20
C LYS A 546 24.21 -33.07 -36.38
N PRO A 547 25.38 -33.71 -36.24
CA PRO A 547 26.40 -33.73 -37.28
C PRO A 547 25.86 -34.25 -38.61
N GLY A 548 26.17 -33.54 -39.71
CA GLY A 548 25.71 -33.86 -41.07
C GLY A 548 24.22 -33.63 -41.31
N LYS A 549 23.49 -32.99 -40.38
CA LYS A 549 22.05 -32.68 -40.49
C LYS A 549 21.71 -31.24 -40.12
N GLY A 550 22.58 -30.49 -39.43
CA GLY A 550 22.27 -29.15 -38.94
C GLY A 550 21.63 -29.13 -37.55
N TRP A 551 20.96 -28.02 -37.22
CA TRP A 551 20.48 -27.71 -35.87
C TRP A 551 19.00 -27.98 -35.72
N TRP A 552 18.56 -28.57 -34.61
CA TRP A 552 17.16 -28.88 -34.37
C TRP A 552 16.68 -28.47 -32.99
N LYS A 553 15.38 -28.18 -32.89
CA LYS A 553 14.69 -27.87 -31.65
C LYS A 553 13.36 -28.59 -31.58
#